data_AF-A0A2H0JZW9-F1
#
_entry.id   AF-A0A2H0JZW9-F1
#
_cell.length_a   1.000
_cell.length_b   1.000
_cell.length_c   1.000
_cell.angle_alpha   90.00
_cell.angle_beta   90.00
_cell.angle_gamma   90.00
#
_symmetry.space_group_name_H-M   'P 1'
#
loop_
_entity.id
_entity.type
_entity.pdbx_description
1 polymer ?
#
loop_
_entity_poly.entity_id
_entity_poly.type
_entity_poly.pdbx_seq_one_letter_code
_entity_poly.pdbx_strand_id
1 'polypeptide(L)'
;AYGFTDTSTGEFFQTIAVSASMGNDDFRTGWNHSPGTDPIGDPTNAFIDIAAPGDSTVALTRDQGDGVWTLFNDGSTVTMAKAEGTSFSAPMVSATVALLRSMDGTLSVNDIYELITRSADKTGTNSYDANGWNQFMGYGRLDAGDATCFLDGACVPAAPTSLEIDNDGMIGQNPILVWNRSVNPTVEYEVYRAEIVASTPFSKIATVTGTTYTDLSVTISNSTDGDDKYSYKVKAVGYGSTSGFSNEAQSWGEEAFKSGLASAQDESVVYAFKLEGNHPNPFTSVTRLRFSIPESGYVQVVVRDVLGRHVSTILDRHLEEGFHDVDFDGSGLVSGTYFYTVMTDSNTESNIMVLQK
;
A
#
# COMPACT_ATOMS: atom_id res chain seq x y z
N ALA A 1 20.74 -7.13 24.96
CA ALA A 1 19.40 -6.82 25.52
C ALA A 1 19.52 -6.07 26.86
N TYR A 2 18.82 -4.95 27.03
CA TYR A 2 18.60 -4.39 28.37
C TYR A 2 17.56 -5.26 29.07
N GLY A 3 17.92 -5.79 30.21
CA GLY A 3 17.01 -6.58 31.03
C GLY A 3 17.22 -6.24 32.49
N PHE A 4 16.20 -6.45 33.29
CA PHE A 4 16.31 -6.35 34.74
C PHE A 4 15.94 -7.70 35.33
N THR A 5 16.72 -8.13 36.30
CA THR A 5 16.37 -9.28 37.12
C THR A 5 15.52 -8.78 38.28
N ASP A 6 14.30 -9.28 38.41
CA ASP A 6 13.52 -9.04 39.62
C ASP A 6 14.29 -9.63 40.81
N THR A 7 14.69 -8.77 41.73
CA THR A 7 15.52 -9.14 42.88
C THR A 7 14.78 -10.00 43.91
N SER A 8 13.44 -10.09 43.82
CA SER A 8 12.59 -10.89 44.70
C SER A 8 12.27 -12.29 44.15
N THR A 9 12.13 -12.43 42.82
CA THR A 9 11.82 -13.71 42.16
C THR A 9 13.03 -14.36 41.49
N GLY A 10 14.07 -13.58 41.18
CA GLY A 10 15.23 -14.02 40.39
C GLY A 10 14.96 -14.14 38.89
N GLU A 11 13.76 -13.77 38.43
CA GLU A 11 13.39 -13.84 37.02
C GLU A 11 14.04 -12.70 36.23
N PHE A 12 14.63 -13.04 35.07
CA PHE A 12 15.20 -12.08 34.13
C PHE A 12 14.12 -11.60 33.17
N PHE A 13 13.85 -10.29 33.16
CA PHE A 13 12.90 -9.66 32.27
C PHE A 13 13.65 -8.91 31.17
N GLN A 14 13.41 -9.29 29.92
CA GLN A 14 13.85 -8.53 28.75
C GLN A 14 12.91 -7.35 28.54
N THR A 15 13.47 -6.14 28.43
CA THR A 15 12.66 -4.95 28.08
C THR A 15 12.42 -4.92 26.58
N ILE A 16 11.23 -4.47 26.15
CA ILE A 16 10.97 -4.17 24.74
C ILE A 16 11.67 -2.86 24.40
N ALA A 17 12.72 -2.93 23.59
CA ALA A 17 13.45 -1.76 23.12
C ALA A 17 12.83 -1.21 21.83
N VAL A 18 12.49 0.08 21.88
CA VAL A 18 11.67 0.74 20.88
C VAL A 18 12.48 1.77 20.10
N SER A 19 12.47 1.66 18.78
CA SER A 19 13.01 2.65 17.85
C SER A 19 11.92 3.57 17.28
N ALA A 20 12.30 4.60 16.53
CA ALA A 20 11.37 5.63 16.04
C ALA A 20 11.16 5.58 14.52
N SER A 21 9.92 5.47 14.05
CA SER A 21 9.59 5.69 12.64
C SER A 21 9.19 7.14 12.36
N MET A 22 9.44 7.58 11.14
CA MET A 22 9.04 8.88 10.60
C MET A 22 7.62 8.83 10.01
N GLY A 23 7.08 9.98 9.61
CA GLY A 23 5.74 10.07 9.01
C GLY A 23 5.57 9.36 7.66
N ASN A 24 6.68 8.97 7.02
CA ASN A 24 6.70 8.13 5.82
C ASN A 24 6.93 6.64 6.14
N ASP A 25 6.82 6.25 7.41
CA ASP A 25 7.08 4.90 7.93
C ASP A 25 8.51 4.38 7.74
N ASP A 26 9.45 5.26 7.40
CA ASP A 26 10.87 4.93 7.34
C ASP A 26 11.60 5.29 8.64
N PHE A 27 12.79 4.76 8.84
CA PHE A 27 13.63 5.10 9.98
C PHE A 27 14.38 6.41 9.76
N ARG A 28 14.69 7.12 10.84
CA ARG A 28 15.57 8.30 10.78
C ARG A 28 17.02 7.90 11.04
N THR A 29 17.89 8.22 10.08
CA THR A 29 19.33 7.99 10.22
C THR A 29 19.89 8.78 11.41
N GLY A 30 20.66 8.12 12.26
CA GLY A 30 21.26 8.71 13.47
C GLY A 30 20.45 8.56 14.77
N TRP A 31 19.18 8.12 14.71
CA TRP A 31 18.37 7.83 15.91
C TRP A 31 18.24 6.35 16.19
N ASN A 32 18.11 5.57 15.12
CA ASN A 32 17.91 4.13 15.19
C ASN A 32 19.16 3.46 14.65
N HIS A 33 19.74 2.54 15.43
CA HIS A 33 20.68 1.53 14.93
C HIS A 33 20.94 0.48 16.02
N SER A 34 20.70 -0.79 15.69
CA SER A 34 21.04 -1.96 16.50
C SER A 34 21.98 -2.87 15.69
N PRO A 35 23.20 -3.20 16.17
CA PRO A 35 24.03 -4.17 15.47
C PRO A 35 23.43 -5.59 15.58
N GLY A 36 24.03 -6.57 14.90
CA GLY A 36 23.65 -7.98 14.99
C GLY A 36 22.58 -8.40 13.97
N THR A 37 21.93 -9.55 14.23
CA THR A 37 20.92 -10.13 13.33
C THR A 37 19.50 -10.09 13.88
N ASP A 38 19.27 -10.43 15.16
CA ASP A 38 17.99 -10.20 15.84
C ASP A 38 18.13 -10.47 17.36
N PRO A 39 17.28 -9.88 18.23
CA PRO A 39 17.38 -10.03 19.69
C PRO A 39 17.17 -11.45 20.25
N ILE A 40 16.57 -12.37 19.48
CA ILE A 40 16.34 -13.76 19.89
C ILE A 40 17.57 -14.62 19.54
N GLY A 41 18.11 -14.50 18.34
CA GLY A 41 19.25 -15.25 17.82
C GLY A 41 20.62 -14.65 18.18
N ASP A 42 20.68 -13.34 18.42
CA ASP A 42 21.89 -12.58 18.76
C ASP A 42 21.64 -11.59 19.93
N PRO A 43 21.24 -12.08 21.12
CA PRO A 43 20.81 -11.25 22.25
C PRO A 43 21.92 -10.36 22.83
N THR A 44 23.18 -10.62 22.48
CA THR A 44 24.35 -9.87 22.97
C THR A 44 24.62 -8.63 22.13
N ASN A 45 24.36 -8.68 20.81
CA ASN A 45 24.61 -7.55 19.91
C ASN A 45 23.31 -6.85 19.50
N ALA A 46 22.25 -7.60 19.19
CA ALA A 46 20.97 -7.03 18.79
C ALA A 46 20.12 -6.60 19.99
N PHE A 47 19.46 -5.46 19.84
CA PHE A 47 18.68 -4.86 20.93
C PHE A 47 17.44 -4.10 20.50
N ILE A 48 17.25 -3.67 19.25
CA ILE A 48 15.96 -3.06 18.84
C ILE A 48 14.96 -4.18 18.58
N ASP A 49 13.83 -4.17 19.28
CA ASP A 49 12.77 -5.15 19.09
C ASP A 49 11.72 -4.64 18.10
N ILE A 50 11.32 -3.37 18.21
CA ILE A 50 10.23 -2.81 17.39
C ILE A 50 10.39 -1.31 17.18
N ALA A 51 9.81 -0.77 16.11
CA ALA A 51 9.65 0.65 15.87
C ALA A 51 8.24 1.14 16.20
N ALA A 52 8.08 2.40 16.58
CA ALA A 52 6.78 3.08 16.60
C ALA A 52 6.94 4.55 16.19
N PRO A 53 5.87 5.24 15.78
CA PRO A 53 5.95 6.65 15.38
C PRO A 53 6.62 7.50 16.46
N GLY A 54 7.67 8.22 16.08
CA GLY A 54 8.45 9.04 17.01
C GLY A 54 8.93 10.37 16.41
N ASP A 55 8.56 10.66 15.18
CA ASP A 55 8.87 11.91 14.49
C ASP A 55 7.65 12.82 14.47
N SER A 56 7.86 14.12 14.73
CA SER A 56 6.78 15.12 14.74
C SER A 56 5.57 14.76 15.62
N THR A 57 5.80 14.11 16.76
CA THR A 57 4.73 13.62 17.66
C THR A 57 4.03 14.78 18.36
N VAL A 58 2.70 14.78 18.32
CA VAL A 58 1.86 15.72 19.07
C VAL A 58 1.42 15.05 20.37
N ALA A 59 1.82 15.63 21.51
CA ALA A 59 1.39 15.20 22.84
C ALA A 59 0.89 16.39 23.66
N LEU A 60 0.12 16.12 24.72
CA LEU A 60 -0.38 17.18 25.60
C LEU A 60 0.76 17.78 26.43
N THR A 61 0.83 19.11 26.47
CA THR A 61 1.64 19.83 27.46
C THR A 61 0.85 20.03 28.74
N ARG A 62 1.56 20.17 29.86
CA ARG A 62 0.96 20.30 31.21
C ARG A 62 -0.11 21.39 31.31
N ASP A 63 0.03 22.46 30.53
CA ASP A 63 -0.69 23.71 30.80
C ASP A 63 -1.68 24.12 29.68
N GLN A 64 -1.54 23.64 28.42
CA GLN A 64 -2.36 24.17 27.30
C GLN A 64 -2.84 23.18 26.23
N GLY A 65 -2.40 21.92 26.20
CA GLY A 65 -2.85 20.98 25.17
C GLY A 65 -2.37 21.29 23.73
N ASP A 66 -1.56 22.33 23.55
CA ASP A 66 -1.10 22.88 22.26
C ASP A 66 0.05 22.08 21.57
N GLY A 67 0.27 20.82 21.96
CA GLY A 67 1.36 20.00 21.46
C GLY A 67 2.69 20.23 22.17
N VAL A 68 3.51 19.18 22.33
CA VAL A 68 4.89 19.30 22.82
C VAL A 68 5.80 19.76 21.68
N TRP A 69 6.52 20.86 21.92
CA TRP A 69 7.51 21.41 21.00
C TRP A 69 8.91 21.29 21.61
N THR A 70 9.90 20.96 20.78
CA THR A 70 11.32 20.94 21.16
C THR A 70 12.08 22.02 20.39
N LEU A 71 13.17 22.49 20.98
CA LEU A 71 14.07 23.46 20.40
C LEU A 71 15.21 22.72 19.70
N PHE A 72 15.33 22.92 18.39
CA PHE A 72 16.47 22.45 17.62
C PHE A 72 17.42 23.62 17.37
N ASN A 73 18.70 23.43 17.68
CA ASN A 73 19.76 24.40 17.39
C ASN A 73 20.81 23.75 16.49
N ASP A 74 20.91 24.22 15.25
CA ASP A 74 21.88 23.73 14.25
C ASP A 74 23.25 24.44 14.33
N GLY A 75 23.46 25.26 15.35
CA GLY A 75 24.66 26.08 15.54
C GLY A 75 24.56 27.48 14.94
N SER A 76 23.52 27.77 14.14
CA SER A 76 23.27 29.07 13.51
C SER A 76 21.85 29.61 13.74
N THR A 77 20.88 28.72 13.97
CA THR A 77 19.46 29.06 14.12
C THR A 77 18.81 28.17 15.18
N VAL A 78 17.98 28.78 16.04
CA VAL A 78 17.11 28.05 16.96
C VAL A 78 15.72 27.97 16.35
N THR A 79 15.25 26.75 16.08
CA THR A 79 13.96 26.48 15.46
C THR A 79 13.09 25.67 16.42
N MET A 80 11.81 26.02 16.52
CA MET A 80 10.83 25.18 17.22
C MET A 80 10.28 24.14 16.24
N ALA A 81 10.35 22.86 16.60
CA ALA A 81 9.65 21.80 15.88
C ALA A 81 8.89 20.91 16.87
N LYS A 82 7.95 20.12 16.35
CA LYS A 82 7.23 19.14 17.17
C LYS A 82 8.24 18.17 17.80
N ALA A 83 7.92 17.63 18.97
CA ALA A 83 8.85 16.79 19.68
C ALA A 83 9.15 15.49 18.90
N GLU A 84 10.41 15.09 18.90
CA GLU A 84 10.89 13.94 18.14
C GLU A 84 11.86 13.09 18.97
N GLY A 85 11.90 11.79 18.69
CA GLY A 85 12.83 10.84 19.28
C GLY A 85 12.15 9.56 19.78
N THR A 86 12.95 8.52 20.02
CA THR A 86 12.50 7.20 20.50
C THR A 86 11.74 7.26 21.83
N SER A 87 11.97 8.30 22.64
CA SER A 87 11.21 8.58 23.86
C SER A 87 9.72 8.84 23.62
N PHE A 88 9.31 9.23 22.40
CA PHE A 88 7.91 9.41 22.02
C PHE A 88 7.30 8.14 21.41
N SER A 89 8.13 7.26 20.86
CA SER A 89 7.73 5.94 20.36
C SER A 89 7.42 4.95 21.49
N ALA A 90 8.25 4.91 22.54
CA ALA A 90 8.11 3.95 23.63
C ALA A 90 6.75 3.99 24.37
N PRO A 91 6.15 5.17 24.65
CA PRO A 91 4.81 5.27 25.22
C PRO A 91 3.71 4.65 24.34
N MET A 92 3.85 4.66 23.01
CA MET A 92 2.88 4.04 22.10
C MET A 92 2.90 2.51 22.23
N VAL A 93 4.10 1.91 22.28
CA VAL A 93 4.26 0.47 22.57
C VAL A 93 3.70 0.14 23.95
N SER A 94 3.99 0.97 24.96
CA SER A 94 3.45 0.80 26.32
C SER A 94 1.92 0.84 26.36
N ALA A 95 1.30 1.73 25.57
CA ALA A 95 -0.15 1.82 25.44
C ALA A 95 -0.75 0.57 24.78
N THR A 96 -0.12 0.04 23.73
CA THR A 96 -0.53 -1.23 23.11
C THR A 96 -0.41 -2.41 24.07
N VAL A 97 0.67 -2.48 24.86
CA VAL A 97 0.82 -3.49 25.93
C VAL A 97 -0.33 -3.40 26.94
N ALA A 98 -0.68 -2.17 27.36
CA ALA A 98 -1.78 -1.95 28.28
C ALA A 98 -3.13 -2.36 27.66
N LEU A 99 -3.34 -2.08 26.37
CA LEU A 99 -4.53 -2.50 25.63
C LEU A 99 -4.65 -4.03 25.58
N LEU A 100 -3.58 -4.74 25.21
CA LEU A 100 -3.56 -6.21 25.19
C LEU A 100 -3.87 -6.80 26.57
N ARG A 101 -3.24 -6.28 27.64
CA ARG A 101 -3.53 -6.72 29.01
C ARG A 101 -4.94 -6.38 29.49
N SER A 102 -5.57 -5.34 28.94
CA SER A 102 -6.96 -5.00 29.24
C SER A 102 -7.95 -5.98 28.60
N MET A 103 -7.57 -6.55 27.45
CA MET A 103 -8.34 -7.60 26.76
C MET A 103 -8.15 -8.96 27.43
N ASP A 104 -6.92 -9.31 27.78
CA ASP A 104 -6.58 -10.51 28.53
C ASP A 104 -5.53 -10.22 29.61
N GLY A 105 -5.98 -10.19 30.87
CA GLY A 105 -5.12 -9.92 32.03
C GLY A 105 -4.18 -11.07 32.38
N THR A 106 -4.32 -12.24 31.75
CA THR A 106 -3.49 -13.43 32.03
C THR A 106 -2.22 -13.50 31.18
N LEU A 107 -2.07 -12.61 30.20
CA LEU A 107 -0.93 -12.58 29.30
C LEU A 107 0.41 -12.42 30.05
N SER A 108 1.31 -13.35 29.78
CA SER A 108 2.70 -13.24 30.22
C SER A 108 3.44 -12.17 29.42
N VAL A 109 4.64 -11.80 29.90
CA VAL A 109 5.52 -10.87 29.16
C VAL A 109 5.90 -11.45 27.80
N ASN A 110 6.12 -12.77 27.71
CA ASN A 110 6.48 -13.43 26.46
C ASN A 110 5.31 -13.44 25.47
N ASP A 111 4.08 -13.67 25.93
CA ASP A 111 2.89 -13.63 25.05
C ASP A 111 2.73 -12.24 24.42
N ILE A 112 2.92 -11.19 25.22
CA ILE A 112 2.87 -9.80 24.75
C ILE A 112 3.99 -9.52 23.75
N TYR A 113 5.21 -9.96 24.04
CA TYR A 113 6.35 -9.80 23.14
C TYR A 113 6.10 -10.49 21.81
N GLU A 114 5.60 -11.73 21.81
CA GLU A 114 5.27 -12.47 20.60
C GLU A 114 4.15 -11.76 19.81
N LEU A 115 3.07 -11.34 20.48
CA LEU A 115 1.96 -10.62 19.82
C LEU A 115 2.44 -9.36 19.13
N ILE A 116 3.25 -8.54 19.81
CA ILE A 116 3.72 -7.25 19.30
C ILE A 116 4.75 -7.41 18.18
N THR A 117 5.68 -8.36 18.30
CA THR A 117 6.72 -8.58 17.26
C THR A 117 6.17 -9.30 16.04
N ARG A 118 5.23 -10.24 16.22
CA ARG A 118 4.58 -10.96 15.13
C ARG A 118 3.58 -10.08 14.37
N SER A 119 2.96 -9.10 15.01
CA SER A 119 2.04 -8.15 14.35
C SER A 119 2.73 -6.96 13.72
N ALA A 120 4.05 -6.82 13.88
CA ALA A 120 4.75 -5.64 13.40
C ALA A 120 4.77 -5.56 11.87
N ASP A 121 4.36 -4.39 11.36
CA ASP A 121 4.33 -4.01 9.96
C ASP A 121 5.75 -3.90 9.41
N LYS A 122 6.08 -4.66 8.36
CA LYS A 122 7.38 -4.57 7.68
C LYS A 122 7.40 -3.30 6.83
N THR A 123 8.02 -2.25 7.36
CA THR A 123 7.98 -0.88 6.83
C THR A 123 9.40 -0.31 6.72
N GLY A 124 9.52 0.82 6.04
CA GLY A 124 10.80 1.45 5.74
C GLY A 124 11.48 0.87 4.51
N THR A 125 12.57 1.52 4.10
CA THR A 125 13.27 1.21 2.84
C THR A 125 14.25 0.04 2.95
N ASN A 126 14.54 -0.40 4.17
CA ASN A 126 15.49 -1.48 4.43
C ASN A 126 14.84 -2.86 4.38
N SER A 127 15.55 -3.80 3.75
CA SER A 127 15.18 -5.22 3.76
C SER A 127 15.20 -5.78 5.19
N TYR A 128 14.24 -6.66 5.46
CA TYR A 128 14.22 -7.51 6.64
C TYR A 128 14.93 -8.82 6.32
N ASP A 129 15.60 -9.39 7.31
CA ASP A 129 16.28 -10.66 7.19
C ASP A 129 15.30 -11.85 7.19
N ALA A 130 15.84 -13.07 7.18
CA ALA A 130 15.04 -14.30 7.18
C ALA A 130 14.17 -14.47 8.45
N ASN A 131 14.53 -13.81 9.54
CA ASN A 131 13.77 -13.79 10.79
C ASN A 131 12.77 -12.63 10.83
N GLY A 132 12.66 -11.86 9.74
CA GLY A 132 11.77 -10.71 9.65
C GLY A 132 12.25 -9.54 10.50
N TRP A 133 13.55 -9.40 10.75
CA TRP A 133 14.14 -8.33 11.55
C TRP A 133 15.07 -7.44 10.72
N ASN A 134 15.21 -6.17 11.09
CA ASN A 134 16.31 -5.32 10.63
C ASN A 134 16.84 -4.38 11.72
N GLN A 135 18.07 -3.90 11.52
CA GLN A 135 18.81 -3.08 12.50
C GLN A 135 18.23 -1.72 12.84
N PHE A 136 17.21 -1.25 12.12
CA PHE A 136 16.63 0.08 12.31
C PHE A 136 15.23 0.03 12.89
N MET A 137 14.43 -0.92 12.41
CA MET A 137 13.01 -1.06 12.72
C MET A 137 12.71 -2.24 13.62
N GLY A 138 13.72 -3.06 13.96
CA GLY A 138 13.51 -4.30 14.68
C GLY A 138 12.69 -5.28 13.86
N TYR A 139 11.70 -5.91 14.49
CA TYR A 139 10.71 -6.74 13.80
C TYR A 139 9.69 -5.92 12.98
N GLY A 140 9.72 -4.59 13.00
CA GLY A 140 8.81 -3.75 12.21
C GLY A 140 8.22 -2.59 12.98
N ARG A 141 7.30 -1.86 12.36
CA ARG A 141 6.53 -0.82 13.03
C ARG A 141 5.36 -1.45 13.79
N LEU A 142 5.12 -0.99 15.01
CA LEU A 142 3.99 -1.37 15.86
C LEU A 142 2.66 -1.23 15.12
N ASP A 143 1.89 -2.32 15.08
CA ASP A 143 0.49 -2.33 14.67
C ASP A 143 -0.37 -2.84 15.83
N ALA A 144 -1.03 -1.91 16.52
CA ALA A 144 -1.91 -2.25 17.64
C ALA A 144 -3.20 -2.99 17.20
N GLY A 145 -3.67 -2.73 15.98
CA GLY A 145 -4.86 -3.39 15.42
C GLY A 145 -4.58 -4.87 15.19
N ASP A 146 -3.49 -5.17 14.49
CA ASP A 146 -3.08 -6.55 14.25
C ASP A 146 -2.76 -7.28 15.56
N ALA A 147 -2.04 -6.64 16.49
CA ALA A 147 -1.71 -7.23 17.80
C ALA A 147 -2.97 -7.65 18.60
N THR A 148 -3.99 -6.79 18.64
CA THR A 148 -5.26 -7.09 19.34
C THR A 148 -6.09 -8.12 18.60
N CYS A 149 -6.06 -8.09 17.26
CA CYS A 149 -6.75 -9.06 16.42
C CYS A 149 -6.19 -10.48 16.60
N PHE A 150 -4.86 -10.61 16.75
CA PHE A 150 -4.22 -11.86 17.09
C PHE A 150 -4.63 -12.43 18.43
N LEU A 151 -4.76 -11.57 19.44
CA LEU A 151 -5.16 -11.96 20.78
C LEU A 151 -6.60 -12.52 20.79
N ASP A 152 -7.51 -11.87 20.06
CA ASP A 152 -8.93 -12.28 19.99
C ASP A 152 -9.17 -13.49 19.06
N GLY A 153 -8.15 -13.94 18.32
CA GLY A 153 -8.29 -15.03 17.34
C GLY A 153 -9.18 -14.70 16.14
N ALA A 154 -9.68 -13.47 16.04
CA ALA A 154 -10.50 -12.96 14.94
C ALA A 154 -9.66 -12.48 13.74
N CYS A 155 -8.42 -12.96 13.65
CA CYS A 155 -7.40 -12.63 12.66
C CYS A 155 -7.73 -13.24 11.30
N VAL A 156 -8.83 -12.84 10.67
CA VAL A 156 -9.12 -13.15 9.25
C VAL A 156 -8.97 -11.84 8.48
N PRO A 157 -7.99 -11.73 7.56
CA PRO A 157 -7.86 -10.51 6.76
C PRO A 157 -9.13 -10.29 5.95
N ALA A 158 -9.48 -9.02 5.74
CA ALA A 158 -10.58 -8.70 4.84
C ALA A 158 -10.26 -9.17 3.41
N ALA A 159 -11.29 -9.56 2.65
CA ALA A 159 -11.10 -9.86 1.23
C ALA A 159 -10.55 -8.61 0.50
N PRO A 160 -9.56 -8.76 -0.39
CA PRO A 160 -9.09 -7.64 -1.20
C PRO A 160 -10.23 -7.05 -2.02
N THR A 161 -10.20 -5.74 -2.26
CA THR A 161 -11.26 -5.05 -3.02
C THR A 161 -10.67 -4.38 -4.25
N SER A 162 -11.54 -4.05 -5.21
CA SER A 162 -11.16 -3.37 -6.46
C SER A 162 -10.04 -4.09 -7.23
N LEU A 163 -10.11 -5.43 -7.31
CA LEU A 163 -9.23 -6.16 -8.22
C LEU A 163 -9.59 -5.79 -9.66
N GLU A 164 -8.59 -5.36 -10.41
CA GLU A 164 -8.71 -5.05 -11.83
C GLU A 164 -7.45 -5.47 -12.59
N ILE A 165 -7.55 -5.50 -13.92
CA ILE A 165 -6.43 -5.74 -14.82
C ILE A 165 -6.08 -4.39 -15.45
N ASP A 166 -4.99 -3.79 -14.99
CA ASP A 166 -4.55 -2.43 -15.35
C ASP A 166 -4.36 -2.28 -16.87
N ASN A 167 -3.83 -3.31 -17.52
CA ASN A 167 -3.62 -3.36 -18.97
C ASN A 167 -4.66 -4.21 -19.73
N ASP A 168 -5.90 -4.31 -19.22
CA ASP A 168 -7.00 -4.99 -19.94
C ASP A 168 -7.12 -4.47 -21.38
N GLY A 169 -7.30 -5.39 -22.34
CA GLY A 169 -7.36 -5.09 -23.77
C GLY A 169 -6.02 -4.81 -24.46
N MET A 170 -4.89 -4.74 -23.75
CA MET A 170 -3.57 -4.56 -24.36
C MET A 170 -3.01 -5.87 -24.91
N ILE A 171 -3.42 -6.21 -26.14
CA ILE A 171 -2.96 -7.40 -26.86
C ILE A 171 -1.43 -7.45 -26.93
N GLY A 172 -0.88 -8.64 -26.70
CA GLY A 172 0.57 -8.90 -26.73
C GLY A 172 1.28 -8.61 -25.42
N GLN A 173 0.56 -8.19 -24.37
CA GLN A 173 1.12 -7.96 -23.03
C GLN A 173 0.67 -9.02 -22.03
N ASN A 174 1.44 -9.17 -20.95
CA ASN A 174 1.07 -9.99 -19.80
C ASN A 174 0.06 -9.23 -18.90
N PRO A 175 -1.00 -9.88 -18.38
CA PRO A 175 -1.95 -9.22 -17.47
C PRO A 175 -1.27 -8.63 -16.23
N ILE A 176 -1.54 -7.36 -15.95
CA ILE A 176 -1.08 -6.64 -14.77
C ILE A 176 -2.27 -6.48 -13.82
N LEU A 177 -2.25 -7.21 -12.72
CA LEU A 177 -3.29 -7.17 -11.70
C LEU A 177 -2.96 -6.10 -10.66
N VAL A 178 -3.96 -5.33 -10.25
CA VAL A 178 -3.89 -4.35 -9.16
C VAL A 178 -5.12 -4.45 -8.28
N TRP A 179 -4.97 -4.25 -6.97
CA TRP A 179 -6.07 -4.28 -5.99
C TRP A 179 -5.80 -3.37 -4.80
N ASN A 180 -6.82 -3.10 -3.99
CA ASN A 180 -6.67 -2.36 -2.73
C ASN A 180 -6.10 -3.25 -1.63
N ARG A 181 -5.23 -2.66 -0.77
CA ARG A 181 -4.71 -3.34 0.43
C ARG A 181 -5.88 -3.77 1.33
N SER A 182 -5.85 -5.01 1.80
CA SER A 182 -6.81 -5.53 2.78
C SER A 182 -6.57 -4.92 4.17
N VAL A 183 -7.67 -4.72 4.93
CA VAL A 183 -7.62 -4.25 6.33
C VAL A 183 -7.40 -5.43 7.29
N ASN A 184 -6.53 -5.24 8.28
CA ASN A 184 -6.13 -6.22 9.31
C ASN A 184 -5.42 -7.47 8.73
N PRO A 185 -4.65 -8.22 9.54
CA PRO A 185 -3.25 -8.51 9.25
C PRO A 185 -3.11 -9.19 7.91
N THR A 186 -2.57 -8.44 6.96
CA THR A 186 -2.30 -8.95 5.62
C THR A 186 -0.81 -8.93 5.40
N VAL A 187 -0.22 -10.11 5.41
CA VAL A 187 1.21 -10.33 5.19
C VAL A 187 1.48 -10.51 3.71
N GLU A 188 0.61 -11.25 3.02
CA GLU A 188 0.75 -11.63 1.62
C GLU A 188 -0.62 -11.70 0.93
N TYR A 189 -0.58 -11.88 -0.39
CA TYR A 189 -1.73 -12.14 -1.23
C TYR A 189 -1.48 -13.40 -2.06
N GLU A 190 -2.49 -14.26 -2.14
CA GLU A 190 -2.52 -15.37 -3.08
C GLU A 190 -3.31 -14.99 -4.32
N VAL A 191 -2.66 -15.10 -5.48
CA VAL A 191 -3.27 -14.81 -6.78
C VAL A 191 -3.73 -16.11 -7.40
N TYR A 192 -4.97 -16.12 -7.84
CA TYR A 192 -5.61 -17.27 -8.47
C TYR A 192 -6.04 -16.94 -9.89
N ARG A 193 -5.91 -17.92 -10.79
CA ARG A 193 -6.36 -17.83 -12.18
C ARG A 193 -7.21 -19.03 -12.58
N ALA A 194 -8.23 -18.77 -13.39
CA ALA A 194 -9.02 -19.74 -14.14
C ALA A 194 -9.01 -19.38 -15.63
N GLU A 195 -9.16 -20.38 -16.50
CA GLU A 195 -9.39 -20.21 -17.93
C GLU A 195 -10.88 -20.33 -18.21
N ILE A 196 -11.48 -19.27 -18.77
CA ILE A 196 -12.93 -19.15 -18.91
C ILE A 196 -13.47 -20.18 -19.91
N VAL A 197 -12.84 -20.33 -21.08
CA VAL A 197 -13.34 -21.26 -22.12
C VAL A 197 -13.09 -22.72 -21.77
N ALA A 198 -11.93 -23.03 -21.19
CA ALA A 198 -11.63 -24.36 -20.70
C ALA A 198 -12.43 -24.72 -19.42
N SER A 199 -13.19 -23.77 -18.85
CA SER A 199 -13.96 -23.93 -17.62
C SER A 199 -13.12 -24.53 -16.48
N THR A 200 -11.85 -24.11 -16.41
CA THR A 200 -10.94 -24.65 -15.40
C THR A 200 -11.26 -24.04 -14.04
N PRO A 201 -11.11 -24.80 -12.95
CA PRO A 201 -11.24 -24.23 -11.62
C PRO A 201 -10.10 -23.23 -11.36
N PHE A 202 -10.37 -22.23 -10.51
CA PHE A 202 -9.34 -21.33 -10.03
C PHE A 202 -8.19 -22.11 -9.38
N SER A 203 -6.98 -21.87 -9.86
CA SER A 203 -5.74 -22.42 -9.30
C SER A 203 -4.82 -21.29 -8.86
N LYS A 204 -4.10 -21.50 -7.75
CA LYS A 204 -3.13 -20.53 -7.24
C LYS A 204 -1.93 -20.46 -8.18
N ILE A 205 -1.59 -19.27 -8.65
CA ILE A 205 -0.47 -19.03 -9.57
C ILE A 205 0.69 -18.27 -8.92
N ALA A 206 0.43 -17.50 -7.86
CA ALA A 206 1.47 -16.74 -7.16
C ALA A 206 1.12 -16.43 -5.70
N THR A 207 2.15 -16.10 -4.94
CA THR A 207 2.08 -15.44 -3.64
C THR A 207 2.93 -14.18 -3.70
N VAL A 208 2.37 -13.03 -3.34
CA VAL A 208 3.06 -11.73 -3.39
C VAL A 208 2.82 -10.93 -2.10
N THR A 209 3.75 -10.06 -1.73
CA THR A 209 3.62 -9.17 -0.56
C THR A 209 3.02 -7.80 -0.91
N GLY A 210 3.08 -7.40 -2.19
CA GLY A 210 2.51 -6.16 -2.70
C GLY A 210 1.07 -6.30 -3.17
N THR A 211 0.45 -5.18 -3.55
CA THR A 211 -0.93 -5.11 -4.09
C THR A 211 -0.98 -5.11 -5.61
N THR A 212 0.07 -5.60 -6.25
CA THR A 212 0.17 -5.73 -7.71
C THR A 212 0.89 -7.03 -8.07
N TYR A 213 0.50 -7.61 -9.21
CA TYR A 213 1.14 -8.80 -9.75
C TYR A 213 1.02 -8.84 -11.27
N THR A 214 2.12 -9.13 -11.97
CA THR A 214 2.13 -9.37 -13.41
C THR A 214 2.16 -10.87 -13.69
N ASP A 215 1.13 -11.39 -14.38
CA ASP A 215 1.07 -12.81 -14.78
C ASP A 215 1.89 -13.05 -16.06
N LEU A 216 3.19 -13.27 -15.88
CA LEU A 216 4.13 -13.52 -16.98
C LEU A 216 3.91 -14.87 -17.70
N SER A 217 3.04 -15.74 -17.17
CA SER A 217 2.82 -17.08 -17.74
C SER A 217 1.82 -17.09 -18.89
N VAL A 218 1.11 -15.98 -19.10
CA VAL A 218 0.09 -15.84 -20.15
C VAL A 218 0.19 -14.48 -20.82
N THR A 219 -0.30 -14.38 -22.05
CA THR A 219 -0.32 -13.12 -22.81
C THR A 219 -1.76 -12.84 -23.22
N ILE A 220 -2.21 -11.59 -23.08
CA ILE A 220 -3.49 -11.14 -23.60
C ILE A 220 -3.42 -11.28 -25.13
N SER A 221 -4.17 -12.19 -25.70
CA SER A 221 -4.13 -12.46 -27.13
C SER A 221 -5.28 -11.74 -27.86
N ASN A 222 -5.17 -11.67 -29.20
CA ASN A 222 -6.24 -11.19 -30.06
C ASN A 222 -7.27 -12.28 -30.44
N SER A 223 -7.51 -13.26 -29.57
CA SER A 223 -8.40 -14.39 -29.90
C SER A 223 -9.87 -13.97 -29.88
N THR A 224 -10.50 -13.98 -31.06
CA THR A 224 -11.95 -13.86 -31.23
C THR A 224 -12.72 -15.07 -30.68
N ASP A 225 -12.03 -16.19 -30.43
CA ASP A 225 -12.63 -17.46 -30.03
C ASP A 225 -12.75 -17.59 -28.50
N GLY A 226 -12.24 -16.61 -27.76
CA GLY A 226 -12.30 -16.56 -26.30
C GLY A 226 -11.31 -17.49 -25.59
N ASP A 227 -10.47 -18.19 -26.33
CA ASP A 227 -9.49 -19.15 -25.81
C ASP A 227 -8.45 -18.53 -24.85
N ASP A 228 -8.26 -17.20 -24.90
CA ASP A 228 -7.30 -16.47 -24.06
C ASP A 228 -7.99 -15.54 -23.04
N LYS A 229 -9.13 -16.00 -22.52
CA LYS A 229 -9.89 -15.31 -21.47
C LYS A 229 -9.53 -15.89 -20.11
N TYR A 230 -8.69 -15.17 -19.38
CA TYR A 230 -8.34 -15.52 -18.00
C TYR A 230 -9.22 -14.76 -17.01
N SER A 231 -9.59 -15.45 -15.96
CA SER A 231 -10.28 -14.87 -14.81
C SER A 231 -9.37 -14.93 -13.59
N TYR A 232 -9.34 -13.85 -12.82
CA TYR A 232 -8.48 -13.66 -11.67
C TYR A 232 -9.27 -13.35 -10.42
N LYS A 233 -8.79 -13.91 -9.31
CA LYS A 233 -9.23 -13.58 -7.94
C LYS A 233 -8.03 -13.55 -7.02
N VAL A 234 -8.12 -12.73 -5.98
CA VAL A 234 -7.05 -12.61 -4.99
C VAL A 234 -7.61 -12.89 -3.60
N LYS A 235 -6.82 -13.56 -2.76
CA LYS A 235 -7.07 -13.65 -1.31
C LYS A 235 -5.96 -12.95 -0.57
N ALA A 236 -6.30 -12.26 0.51
CA ALA A 236 -5.33 -11.82 1.50
C ALA A 236 -4.99 -13.00 2.42
N VAL A 237 -3.70 -13.15 2.71
CA VAL A 237 -3.16 -14.11 3.66
C VAL A 237 -2.66 -13.34 4.85
N GLY A 238 -3.25 -13.66 6.00
CA GLY A 238 -2.79 -13.22 7.29
C GLY A 238 -1.99 -14.32 7.96
N TYR A 239 -1.71 -14.16 9.24
CA TYR A 239 -0.95 -15.14 9.99
C TYR A 239 -1.80 -16.35 10.35
N GLY A 240 -1.69 -17.42 9.54
CA GLY A 240 -2.41 -18.67 9.74
C GLY A 240 -3.87 -18.68 9.26
N SER A 241 -4.30 -17.59 8.61
CA SER A 241 -5.64 -17.43 8.08
C SER A 241 -5.62 -16.85 6.67
N THR A 242 -6.75 -16.97 5.98
CA THR A 242 -6.91 -16.46 4.63
C THR A 242 -8.30 -15.86 4.49
N SER A 243 -8.39 -14.73 3.79
CA SER A 243 -9.65 -14.07 3.51
C SER A 243 -10.54 -14.87 2.55
N GLY A 244 -11.77 -14.38 2.37
CA GLY A 244 -12.55 -14.66 1.17
C GLY A 244 -11.87 -14.11 -0.09
N PHE A 245 -12.35 -14.50 -1.27
CA PHE A 245 -11.88 -13.92 -2.53
C PHE A 245 -12.29 -12.46 -2.68
N SER A 246 -11.46 -11.71 -3.38
CA SER A 246 -11.82 -10.42 -3.98
C SER A 246 -12.98 -10.53 -4.98
N ASN A 247 -13.41 -9.40 -5.53
CA ASN A 247 -14.14 -9.40 -6.79
C ASN A 247 -13.33 -10.12 -7.88
N GLU A 248 -14.03 -10.61 -8.90
CA GLU A 248 -13.43 -11.27 -10.05
C GLU A 248 -13.02 -10.22 -11.10
N ALA A 249 -11.82 -10.34 -11.63
CA ALA A 249 -11.34 -9.53 -12.75
C ALA A 249 -11.03 -10.45 -13.93
N GLN A 250 -11.43 -10.06 -15.13
CA GLN A 250 -11.32 -10.90 -16.32
C GLN A 250 -10.57 -10.15 -17.41
N SER A 251 -9.60 -10.82 -18.05
CA SER A 251 -8.87 -10.27 -19.19
C SER A 251 -9.60 -10.60 -20.48
N TRP A 252 -9.72 -9.62 -21.37
CA TRP A 252 -10.30 -9.80 -22.69
C TRP A 252 -9.32 -9.36 -23.77
N GLY A 253 -9.25 -10.11 -24.88
CA GLY A 253 -8.75 -9.56 -26.16
C GLY A 253 -9.70 -8.47 -26.69
N GLU A 254 -9.30 -7.80 -27.78
CA GLU A 254 -9.89 -6.58 -28.40
C GLU A 254 -11.36 -6.26 -28.01
N GLU A 255 -11.64 -4.98 -27.71
CA GLU A 255 -12.93 -4.45 -27.24
C GLU A 255 -14.19 -4.89 -28.01
N ALA A 256 -14.05 -5.42 -29.22
CA ALA A 256 -15.13 -5.95 -30.04
C ALA A 256 -16.03 -6.97 -29.32
N PHE A 257 -15.54 -7.68 -28.28
CA PHE A 257 -16.38 -8.60 -27.49
C PHE A 257 -17.03 -7.99 -26.24
N LYS A 258 -16.58 -6.81 -25.74
CA LYS A 258 -17.35 -6.05 -24.73
C LYS A 258 -18.72 -5.64 -25.31
N SER A 259 -18.76 -5.34 -26.61
CA SER A 259 -19.99 -5.02 -27.34
C SER A 259 -20.85 -6.24 -27.72
N GLY A 260 -20.27 -7.45 -27.80
CA GLY A 260 -20.91 -8.63 -28.38
C GLY A 260 -21.77 -9.47 -27.42
N LEU A 261 -21.60 -9.30 -26.10
CA LEU A 261 -22.41 -9.97 -25.07
C LEU A 261 -23.44 -9.04 -24.39
N ALA A 262 -23.43 -7.76 -24.73
CA ALA A 262 -24.49 -6.80 -24.35
C ALA A 262 -25.78 -6.97 -25.16
N SER A 263 -25.87 -7.96 -26.06
CA SER A 263 -27.10 -8.32 -26.76
C SER A 263 -27.98 -9.28 -25.95
N ALA A 264 -28.19 -8.97 -24.67
CA ALA A 264 -29.26 -9.54 -23.87
C ALA A 264 -29.77 -8.50 -22.87
N GLN A 265 -30.82 -7.79 -23.31
CA GLN A 265 -31.66 -6.85 -22.56
C GLN A 265 -31.00 -5.54 -22.09
N ASP A 266 -31.14 -4.52 -22.94
CA ASP A 266 -31.67 -3.18 -22.62
C ASP A 266 -31.67 -2.79 -21.13
N GLU A 267 -30.47 -2.58 -20.58
CA GLU A 267 -30.23 -1.62 -19.52
C GLU A 267 -29.27 -0.57 -20.09
N SER A 268 -29.71 0.68 -20.15
CA SER A 268 -28.84 1.80 -20.48
C SER A 268 -27.67 1.79 -19.51
N VAL A 269 -26.48 1.44 -19.99
CA VAL A 269 -25.25 1.51 -19.18
C VAL A 269 -25.02 2.99 -18.90
N VAL A 270 -25.33 3.41 -17.68
CA VAL A 270 -25.05 4.77 -17.22
C VAL A 270 -23.56 4.81 -16.89
N TYR A 271 -22.75 5.31 -17.82
CA TYR A 271 -21.36 5.65 -17.52
C TYR A 271 -21.35 6.79 -16.51
N ALA A 272 -20.40 6.77 -15.56
CA ALA A 272 -20.15 7.89 -14.66
C ALA A 272 -18.91 8.65 -15.13
N PHE A 273 -18.85 9.95 -14.87
CA PHE A 273 -17.59 10.68 -15.06
C PHE A 273 -16.56 10.18 -14.03
N LYS A 274 -15.40 9.72 -14.50
CA LYS A 274 -14.31 9.25 -13.64
C LYS A 274 -12.98 9.43 -14.35
N LEU A 275 -12.04 10.12 -13.70
CA LEU A 275 -10.64 10.16 -14.12
C LEU A 275 -9.86 9.04 -13.42
N GLU A 276 -9.29 8.13 -14.19
CA GLU A 276 -8.43 7.08 -13.66
C GLU A 276 -6.98 7.58 -13.56
N GLY A 277 -6.16 6.83 -12.82
CA GLY A 277 -4.72 7.10 -12.72
C GLY A 277 -4.04 7.04 -14.08
N ASN A 278 -2.88 7.68 -14.21
CA ASN A 278 -2.05 7.51 -15.39
C ASN A 278 -1.14 6.30 -15.22
N HIS A 279 -0.95 5.50 -16.27
CA HIS A 279 -0.13 4.29 -16.22
C HIS A 279 0.82 4.19 -17.42
N PRO A 280 2.13 3.95 -17.20
CA PRO A 280 2.81 3.84 -15.90
C PRO A 280 2.89 5.18 -15.14
N ASN A 281 3.01 5.13 -13.81
CA ASN A 281 3.34 6.26 -12.93
C ASN A 281 4.24 5.78 -11.77
N PRO A 282 5.54 6.14 -11.71
CA PRO A 282 6.23 7.06 -12.61
C PRO A 282 6.40 6.53 -14.04
N PHE A 283 6.41 7.41 -15.04
CA PHE A 283 6.70 7.07 -16.44
C PHE A 283 8.05 7.64 -16.90
N THR A 284 8.67 7.03 -17.91
CA THR A 284 9.99 7.43 -18.44
C THR A 284 9.88 8.24 -19.73
N SER A 285 8.86 7.97 -20.55
CA SER A 285 8.66 8.60 -21.86
C SER A 285 7.18 8.82 -22.14
N VAL A 286 6.38 7.75 -22.19
CA VAL A 286 4.94 7.81 -22.44
C VAL A 286 4.16 7.26 -21.25
N THR A 287 3.04 7.89 -20.91
CA THR A 287 2.04 7.38 -19.96
C THR A 287 0.65 7.49 -20.58
N ARG A 288 -0.24 6.57 -20.22
CA ARG A 288 -1.64 6.56 -20.69
C ARG A 288 -2.54 7.16 -19.62
N LEU A 289 -3.42 8.07 -20.03
CA LEU A 289 -4.46 8.65 -19.18
C LEU A 289 -5.79 8.01 -19.58
N ARG A 290 -6.46 7.36 -18.62
CA ARG A 290 -7.78 6.74 -18.83
C ARG A 290 -8.87 7.53 -18.11
N PHE A 291 -10.01 7.72 -18.76
CA PHE A 291 -11.18 8.38 -18.16
C PHE A 291 -12.48 7.90 -18.80
N SER A 292 -13.59 7.99 -18.07
CA SER A 292 -14.94 7.75 -18.61
C SER A 292 -15.77 9.01 -18.60
N ILE A 293 -16.64 9.16 -19.62
CA ILE A 293 -17.61 10.25 -19.70
C ILE A 293 -19.05 9.70 -19.78
N PRO A 294 -20.00 10.30 -19.05
CA PRO A 294 -21.37 9.81 -18.92
C PRO A 294 -22.25 10.07 -20.14
N GLU A 295 -21.93 11.12 -20.91
CA GLU A 295 -22.68 11.60 -22.07
C GLU A 295 -21.69 12.05 -23.15
N SER A 296 -22.03 11.83 -24.42
CA SER A 296 -21.24 12.32 -25.54
C SER A 296 -21.13 13.84 -25.50
N GLY A 297 -19.92 14.39 -25.64
CA GLY A 297 -19.69 15.82 -25.47
C GLY A 297 -18.28 16.26 -25.80
N TYR A 298 -18.03 17.55 -25.62
CA TYR A 298 -16.69 18.10 -25.84
C TYR A 298 -15.78 17.76 -24.65
N VAL A 299 -14.59 17.22 -24.95
CA VAL A 299 -13.61 16.85 -23.94
C VAL A 299 -12.27 17.51 -24.23
N GLN A 300 -11.69 18.10 -23.20
CA GLN A 300 -10.35 18.69 -23.24
C GLN A 300 -9.47 18.10 -22.14
N VAL A 301 -8.29 17.61 -22.52
CA VAL A 301 -7.28 17.06 -21.61
C VAL A 301 -6.02 17.91 -21.67
N VAL A 302 -5.67 18.55 -20.55
CA VAL A 302 -4.57 19.52 -20.47
C VAL A 302 -3.56 19.10 -19.42
N VAL A 303 -2.28 19.26 -19.73
CA VAL A 303 -1.16 19.04 -18.81
C VAL A 303 -0.56 20.36 -18.35
N ARG A 304 -0.26 20.45 -17.05
CA ARG A 304 0.38 21.59 -16.40
C ARG A 304 1.54 21.13 -15.52
N ASP A 305 2.50 22.01 -15.28
CA ASP A 305 3.58 21.76 -14.32
C ASP A 305 3.18 22.19 -12.89
N VAL A 306 4.08 22.00 -11.92
CA VAL A 306 3.88 22.36 -10.50
C VAL A 306 3.64 23.85 -10.25
N LEU A 307 3.96 24.71 -11.21
CA LEU A 307 3.71 26.15 -11.16
C LEU A 307 2.38 26.52 -11.85
N GLY A 308 1.63 25.53 -12.34
CA GLY A 308 0.37 25.71 -13.07
C GLY A 308 0.55 26.15 -14.52
N ARG A 309 1.79 26.20 -15.03
CA ARG A 309 2.08 26.61 -16.42
C ARG A 309 1.56 25.53 -17.36
N HIS A 310 0.90 25.95 -18.44
CA HIS A 310 0.45 25.05 -19.48
C HIS A 310 1.64 24.38 -20.18
N VAL A 311 1.62 23.06 -20.24
CA VAL A 311 2.67 22.24 -20.87
C VAL A 311 2.21 21.73 -22.22
N SER A 312 1.01 21.12 -22.28
CA SER A 312 0.45 20.56 -23.51
C SER A 312 -1.06 20.37 -23.39
N THR A 313 -1.76 20.37 -24.53
CA THR A 313 -3.13 19.84 -24.65
C THR A 313 -3.04 18.51 -25.39
N ILE A 314 -3.45 17.42 -24.72
CA ILE A 314 -3.36 16.05 -25.25
C ILE A 314 -4.55 15.74 -26.16
N LEU A 315 -5.73 16.22 -25.77
CA LEU A 315 -6.99 15.98 -26.47
C LEU A 315 -7.86 17.23 -26.36
N ASP A 316 -8.52 17.60 -27.45
CA ASP A 316 -9.40 18.77 -27.55
C ASP A 316 -10.46 18.55 -28.64
N ARG A 317 -11.40 17.64 -28.40
CA ARG A 317 -12.39 17.22 -29.40
C ARG A 317 -13.66 16.65 -28.77
N HIS A 318 -14.68 16.45 -29.59
CA HIS A 318 -15.88 15.72 -29.22
C HIS A 318 -15.59 14.22 -29.08
N LEU A 319 -16.10 13.60 -28.03
CA LEU A 319 -16.00 12.17 -27.75
C LEU A 319 -17.41 11.60 -27.49
N GLU A 320 -17.61 10.32 -27.81
CA GLU A 320 -18.83 9.61 -27.47
C GLU A 320 -18.84 9.16 -26.00
N GLU A 321 -20.01 8.95 -25.41
CA GLU A 321 -20.15 8.37 -24.06
C GLU A 321 -19.39 7.04 -23.94
N GLY A 322 -18.73 6.83 -22.79
CA GLY A 322 -17.92 5.64 -22.54
C GLY A 322 -16.50 5.93 -22.05
N PHE A 323 -15.64 4.91 -22.13
CA PHE A 323 -14.24 4.95 -21.71
C PHE A 323 -13.33 5.46 -22.83
N HIS A 324 -12.31 6.23 -22.46
CA HIS A 324 -11.35 6.83 -23.37
C HIS A 324 -9.94 6.74 -22.82
N ASP A 325 -8.99 6.41 -23.69
CA ASP A 325 -7.56 6.35 -23.42
C ASP A 325 -6.82 7.39 -24.27
N VAL A 326 -5.95 8.18 -23.64
CA VAL A 326 -5.06 9.12 -24.34
C VAL A 326 -3.63 9.00 -23.85
N ASP A 327 -2.69 8.88 -24.79
CA ASP A 327 -1.27 8.79 -24.45
C ASP A 327 -0.65 10.19 -24.33
N PHE A 328 0.17 10.38 -23.29
CA PHE A 328 0.97 11.57 -23.07
C PHE A 328 2.46 11.25 -23.24
N ASP A 329 3.09 11.89 -24.23
CA ASP A 329 4.54 11.81 -24.44
C ASP A 329 5.27 12.95 -23.70
N GLY A 330 5.96 12.59 -22.62
CA GLY A 330 6.83 13.47 -21.84
C GLY A 330 8.30 13.40 -22.21
N SER A 331 8.69 12.75 -23.32
CA SER A 331 10.08 12.61 -23.75
C SER A 331 10.81 13.95 -23.91
N GLY A 332 10.09 15.04 -24.24
CA GLY A 332 10.62 16.40 -24.32
C GLY A 332 10.70 17.17 -22.99
N LEU A 333 10.20 16.60 -21.88
CA LEU A 333 10.03 17.28 -20.61
C LEU A 333 11.11 16.88 -19.59
N VAL A 334 11.31 17.69 -18.55
CA VAL A 334 12.24 17.36 -17.45
C VAL A 334 11.57 16.39 -16.47
N SER A 335 12.35 15.53 -15.80
CA SER A 335 11.85 14.71 -14.70
C SER A 335 11.19 15.59 -13.63
N GLY A 336 10.04 15.18 -13.11
CA GLY A 336 9.27 15.97 -12.15
C GLY A 336 7.79 15.58 -12.12
N THR A 337 7.04 16.28 -11.27
CA THR A 337 5.60 16.11 -11.14
C THR A 337 4.85 17.02 -12.11
N TYR A 338 3.83 16.46 -12.75
CA TYR A 338 2.91 17.17 -13.63
C TYR A 338 1.47 16.87 -13.20
N PHE A 339 0.57 17.79 -13.53
CA PHE A 339 -0.86 17.65 -13.30
C PHE A 339 -1.55 17.53 -14.65
N TYR A 340 -2.44 16.57 -14.80
CA TYR A 340 -3.33 16.49 -15.95
C TYR A 340 -4.76 16.72 -15.49
N THR A 341 -5.50 17.47 -16.29
CA THR A 341 -6.88 17.85 -16.04
C THR A 341 -7.73 17.41 -17.22
N VAL A 342 -8.80 16.65 -16.95
CA VAL A 342 -9.83 16.29 -17.92
C VAL A 342 -11.05 17.16 -17.66
N MET A 343 -11.48 17.89 -18.69
CA MET A 343 -12.63 18.78 -18.65
C MET A 343 -13.67 18.29 -19.66
N THR A 344 -14.91 18.22 -19.23
CA THR A 344 -16.10 18.05 -20.07
C THR A 344 -17.03 19.24 -19.87
N ASP A 345 -18.17 19.27 -20.55
CA ASP A 345 -19.16 20.34 -20.40
C ASP A 345 -19.70 20.47 -18.96
N SER A 346 -19.72 19.38 -18.20
CA SER A 346 -20.33 19.31 -16.86
C SER A 346 -19.37 18.94 -15.73
N ASN A 347 -18.20 18.37 -16.04
CA ASN A 347 -17.27 17.86 -15.03
C ASN A 347 -15.83 18.31 -15.29
N THR A 348 -15.04 18.37 -14.21
CA THR A 348 -13.61 18.64 -14.29
C THR A 348 -12.91 17.88 -13.17
N GLU A 349 -12.00 16.98 -13.54
CA GLU A 349 -11.15 16.25 -12.59
C GLU A 349 -9.67 16.44 -12.96
N SER A 350 -8.81 16.36 -11.95
CA SER A 350 -7.36 16.46 -12.12
C SER A 350 -6.65 15.42 -11.30
N ASN A 351 -5.53 14.92 -11.81
CA ASN A 351 -4.69 13.97 -11.10
C ASN A 351 -3.20 14.25 -11.39
N ILE A 352 -2.32 13.59 -10.63
CA ILE A 352 -0.88 13.79 -10.67
C ILE A 352 -0.20 12.69 -11.46
N MET A 353 0.85 13.06 -12.20
CA MET A 353 1.74 12.12 -12.86
C MET A 353 3.20 12.48 -12.60
N VAL A 354 4.05 11.47 -12.43
CA VAL A 354 5.49 11.63 -12.15
C VAL A 354 6.29 11.15 -13.35
N LEU A 355 7.05 12.05 -13.97
CA LEU A 355 8.02 11.73 -15.02
C LEU A 355 9.39 11.50 -14.38
N GLN A 356 9.99 10.33 -14.63
CA GLN A 356 11.31 9.96 -14.12
C GLN A 356 12.16 9.40 -15.27
N LYS A 357 13.17 10.17 -15.69
CA LYS A 357 14.15 9.79 -16.71
C LYS A 357 15.41 9.17 -16.13
#